data_AF-A0A845RZY5-F1
#
_entry.id   AF-A0A845RZY5-F1
#
_cell.length_a   1.000
_cell.length_b   1.000
_cell.length_c   1.000
_cell.angle_alpha   90.00
_cell.angle_beta   90.00
_cell.angle_gamma   90.00
#
_symmetry.space_group_name_H-M   'P 1'
#
loop_
_entity.id
_entity.type
_entity.pdbx_description
1 polymer ?
#
loop_
_entity_poly.entity_id
_entity_poly.type
_entity_poly.pdbx_seq_one_letter_code
_entity_poly.pdbx_strand_id
1 'polypeptide(L)'
;FCKDEEKYQVVENLIKQVEELKVKNTKIDNQAITDILTINGVRFSLEDGSWGLIRASSNKPSLVVVTESPTSDERKKKIFDFIDNLLQKTGKIGEYDQKI
;
A
#
# COMPACT_ATOMS: atom_id res chain seq x y z
N PHE A 1 1.94 -12.31 8.90
CA PHE A 1 2.27 -11.98 10.31
C PHE A 1 3.34 -10.89 10.36
N CYS A 2 3.10 -9.81 11.11
CA CYS A 2 4.03 -8.71 11.37
C CYS A 2 3.91 -8.34 12.85
N LYS A 3 5.01 -8.40 13.61
CA LYS A 3 4.99 -8.17 15.07
C LYS A 3 4.52 -6.75 15.38
N ASP A 4 3.79 -6.57 16.48
CA ASP A 4 3.22 -5.27 16.88
C ASP A 4 4.27 -4.15 16.97
N GLU A 5 5.45 -4.46 17.49
CA GLU A 5 6.59 -3.54 17.60
C GLU A 5 7.15 -3.11 16.22
N GLU A 6 6.94 -3.93 15.18
CA GLU A 6 7.52 -3.71 13.85
C GLU A 6 6.53 -3.10 12.85
N LYS A 7 5.22 -3.27 13.04
CA LYS A 7 4.21 -2.78 12.09
C LYS A 7 4.28 -1.29 11.84
N TYR A 8 4.37 -0.50 12.91
CA TYR A 8 4.36 0.95 12.80
C TYR A 8 5.60 1.42 12.05
N GLN A 9 6.76 0.81 12.32
CA GLN A 9 7.98 1.07 11.58
C GLN A 9 7.89 0.64 10.10
N VAL A 10 7.24 -0.50 9.80
CA VAL A 10 6.97 -0.92 8.43
C VAL A 10 6.08 0.11 7.72
N VAL A 11 5.00 0.57 8.36
CA VAL A 11 4.11 1.59 7.82
C VAL A 11 4.84 2.92 7.60
N GLU A 12 5.67 3.37 8.53
CA GLU A 12 6.50 4.57 8.36
C GLU A 12 7.46 4.46 7.18
N ASN A 13 8.09 3.29 7.00
CA ASN A 13 8.96 3.04 5.85
C ASN A 13 8.17 3.03 4.52
N LEU A 14 6.94 2.52 4.53
CA LEU A 14 6.08 2.53 3.35
C LEU A 14 5.60 3.94 3.00
N ILE A 15 5.29 4.78 4.00
CA ILE A 15 4.97 6.19 3.79
C ILE A 15 6.08 6.86 3.00
N LYS A 16 7.34 6.74 3.47
CA LYS A 16 8.51 7.32 2.79
C LYS A 16 8.67 6.79 1.37
N GLN A 17 8.51 5.48 1.16
CA GLN A 17 8.60 4.89 -0.18
C GLN A 17 7.54 5.43 -1.14
N VAL A 18 6.28 5.56 -0.70
CA VAL A 18 5.18 6.07 -1.54
C VAL A 18 5.38 7.56 -1.84
N GLU A 19 5.85 8.35 -0.87
CA GLU A 19 6.23 9.75 -1.08
C GLU A 19 7.36 9.89 -2.11
N GLU A 20 8.39 9.06 -2.02
CA GLU A 20 9.48 9.03 -3.00
C GLU A 20 9.00 8.65 -4.40
N LEU A 21 8.09 7.68 -4.52
CA LEU A 21 7.52 7.27 -5.80
C LEU A 21 6.76 8.42 -6.46
N LYS A 22 6.01 9.19 -5.66
CA LYS A 22 5.33 10.40 -6.14
C LYS A 22 6.33 11.45 -6.62
N VAL A 23 7.37 11.75 -5.83
CA VAL A 23 8.41 12.72 -6.21
C VAL A 23 9.14 12.30 -7.49
N LYS A 24 9.42 11.01 -7.66
CA LYS A 24 10.05 10.43 -8.86
C LYS A 24 9.08 10.27 -10.03
N ASN A 25 7.81 10.66 -9.87
CA ASN A 25 6.72 10.44 -10.83
C ASN A 25 6.66 8.98 -11.34
N THR A 26 6.94 8.03 -10.44
CA THR A 26 6.86 6.60 -10.76
C THR A 26 5.40 6.20 -10.86
N LYS A 27 5.04 5.54 -11.95
CA LYS A 27 3.65 5.18 -12.24
C LYS A 27 3.30 3.80 -11.69
N ILE A 28 2.09 3.67 -11.16
CA ILE A 28 1.49 2.40 -10.76
C ILE A 28 0.47 2.05 -11.85
N ASP A 29 0.72 0.99 -12.61
CA ASP A 29 -0.09 0.60 -13.77
C ASP A 29 -0.39 1.77 -14.74
N ASN A 30 0.68 2.50 -15.11
CA ASN A 30 0.64 3.70 -15.96
C ASN A 30 -0.09 4.91 -15.39
N GLN A 31 -0.49 4.91 -14.11
CA GLN A 31 -1.09 6.06 -13.44
C GLN A 31 -0.09 6.74 -12.49
N ALA A 32 -0.04 8.07 -12.50
CA ALA A 32 0.74 8.81 -11.51
C ALA A 32 0.00 8.91 -10.17
N ILE A 33 0.75 9.07 -9.08
CA ILE A 33 0.19 9.31 -7.75
C ILE A 33 -0.17 10.81 -7.64
N THR A 34 -1.46 11.10 -7.43
CA THR A 34 -1.97 12.48 -7.32
C THR A 34 -1.95 12.97 -5.89
N ASP A 35 -2.27 12.11 -4.92
CA ASP A 35 -2.40 12.47 -3.52
C ASP A 35 -1.90 11.36 -2.58
N ILE A 36 -1.42 11.77 -1.39
CA ILE A 36 -0.97 10.87 -0.32
C ILE A 36 -1.51 11.37 1.03
N LEU A 37 -2.17 10.49 1.78
CA LEU A 37 -2.67 10.75 3.13
C LEU A 37 -2.04 9.77 4.13
N THR A 38 -1.51 10.28 5.25
CA THR A 38 -0.67 9.50 6.18
C THR A 38 -1.25 9.34 7.60
N ILE A 39 -2.50 9.75 7.84
CA ILE A 39 -3.10 9.85 9.19
C ILE A 39 -3.28 8.47 9.86
N ASN A 40 -3.60 7.42 9.09
CA ASN A 40 -3.90 6.08 9.62
C ASN A 40 -3.31 5.00 8.70
N GLY A 41 -2.00 5.07 8.50
CA GLY A 41 -1.33 4.34 7.43
C GLY A 41 -1.14 5.23 6.20
N VAL A 42 -0.76 4.63 5.08
CA VAL A 42 -0.54 5.33 3.81
C VAL A 42 -1.69 5.04 2.86
N ARG A 43 -2.45 6.08 2.51
CA ARG A 43 -3.39 6.06 1.39
C ARG A 43 -2.81 6.87 0.25
N PHE A 44 -2.79 6.31 -0.95
CA PHE A 44 -2.42 7.03 -2.17
C PHE A 44 -3.54 6.97 -3.19
N SER A 45 -3.71 8.05 -3.94
CA SER A 45 -4.68 8.18 -5.02
C SER A 45 -3.97 8.28 -6.36
N LEU A 46 -4.57 7.71 -7.40
CA LEU A 46 -4.07 7.71 -8.76
C LEU A 46 -4.89 8.65 -9.65
N GLU A 47 -4.33 9.03 -10.81
CA GLU A 47 -4.95 9.97 -11.75
C GLU A 47 -6.32 9.52 -12.29
N ASP A 48 -6.54 8.22 -12.43
CA ASP A 48 -7.80 7.65 -12.89
C ASP A 48 -8.86 7.52 -11.78
N GLY A 49 -8.57 8.00 -10.56
CA GLY A 49 -9.43 7.87 -9.39
C GLY A 49 -9.29 6.54 -8.64
N SER A 50 -8.45 5.61 -9.10
CA SER A 50 -8.09 4.43 -8.34
C SER A 50 -7.26 4.78 -7.10
N TRP A 51 -7.27 3.92 -6.09
CA TRP A 51 -6.53 4.18 -4.85
C TRP A 51 -6.13 2.91 -4.11
N GLY A 52 -5.10 3.05 -3.26
CA GLY A 52 -4.63 2.00 -2.35
C GLY A 52 -4.42 2.54 -0.94
N LEU A 53 -4.64 1.69 0.06
CA LEU A 53 -4.42 1.96 1.48
C LEU A 53 -3.61 0.82 2.09
N ILE A 54 -2.59 1.17 2.88
CA ILE A 54 -1.84 0.24 3.72
C ILE A 54 -1.84 0.78 5.15
N ARG A 55 -2.30 0.00 6.12
CA ARG A 55 -2.31 0.41 7.54
C ARG A 55 -1.94 -0.73 8.48
N ALA A 56 -1.46 -0.38 9.66
CA ALA A 56 -1.32 -1.34 10.75
C ALA A 56 -2.71 -1.73 11.28
N SER A 57 -2.92 -3.03 11.52
CA SER A 57 -4.10 -3.48 12.26
C SER A 57 -3.93 -3.14 13.73
N SER A 58 -4.94 -2.48 14.32
CA SER A 58 -4.96 -2.10 15.73
C SER A 58 -5.08 -3.29 16.68
N ASN A 59 -5.64 -4.42 16.21
CA ASN A 59 -6.05 -5.53 17.08
C ASN A 59 -5.33 -6.85 16.78
N LYS A 60 -4.59 -6.94 15.68
CA LYS A 60 -3.94 -8.20 15.22
C LYS A 60 -2.55 -7.92 14.72
N PRO A 61 -1.54 -8.79 14.93
CA PRO A 61 -0.18 -8.68 14.41
C PRO A 61 -0.09 -8.82 12.87
N SER A 62 -0.78 -7.94 12.15
CA SER A 62 -0.83 -7.85 10.70
C SER A 62 -1.03 -6.43 10.17
N LEU A 63 -0.82 -6.27 8.87
CA LEU A 63 -1.17 -5.09 8.10
C LEU A 63 -2.52 -5.30 7.42
N VAL A 64 -3.20 -4.22 7.08
CA VAL A 64 -4.44 -4.20 6.29
C VAL A 64 -4.15 -3.45 5.00
N VAL A 65 -4.47 -4.05 3.86
CA VAL A 65 -4.41 -3.44 2.54
C VAL A 65 -5.81 -3.40 1.97
N VAL A 66 -6.14 -2.26 1.37
CA VAL A 66 -7.38 -2.07 0.62
C VAL A 66 -7.03 -1.41 -0.69
N THR A 67 -7.59 -1.90 -1.79
CA THR A 67 -7.42 -1.32 -3.12
C THR A 67 -8.76 -1.22 -3.80
N GLU A 68 -8.97 -0.13 -4.53
CA GLU A 68 -10.19 0.09 -5.30
C GLU A 68 -9.86 0.77 -6.61
N SER A 69 -10.67 0.48 -7.63
CA SER A 69 -10.57 1.06 -8.95
C SER A 69 -11.98 1.32 -9.48
N PRO A 70 -12.28 2.55 -9.96
CA PRO A 70 -13.51 2.83 -10.69
C PRO A 70 -13.44 2.37 -12.15
N THR A 71 -12.26 1.98 -12.65
CA THR A 71 -12.03 1.68 -14.07
C THR A 71 -12.13 0.20 -14.41
N SER A 72 -11.59 -0.69 -13.56
CA SER A 72 -11.66 -2.14 -13.75
C SER A 72 -11.17 -2.94 -12.54
N ASP A 73 -11.64 -4.19 -12.43
CA ASP A 73 -11.10 -5.17 -11.46
C ASP A 73 -9.63 -5.51 -11.73
N GLU A 74 -9.20 -5.48 -12.99
CA GLU A 74 -7.79 -5.70 -13.35
C GLU A 74 -6.90 -4.61 -12.77
N ARG A 75 -7.29 -3.33 -12.88
CA ARG A 75 -6.56 -2.20 -12.27
C ARG A 75 -6.49 -2.36 -10.75
N LYS A 76 -7.59 -2.73 -10.10
CA LYS A 76 -7.62 -3.02 -8.67
C LYS A 76 -6.57 -4.10 -8.31
N LYS A 77 -6.52 -5.19 -9.06
CA LYS A 77 -5.54 -6.27 -8.86
C LYS A 77 -4.11 -5.80 -9.09
N LYS A 78 -3.84 -5.01 -10.13
CA LYS A 78 -2.50 -4.43 -10.39
C LYS A 78 -2.01 -3.55 -9.25
N ILE A 79 -2.90 -2.75 -8.64
CA ILE A 79 -2.57 -1.94 -7.47
C ILE A 79 -2.27 -2.84 -6.26
N PHE A 80 -3.05 -3.89 -6.07
CA PHE A 80 -2.79 -4.87 -5.01
C PHE A 80 -1.45 -5.56 -5.20
N ASP A 81 -1.16 -6.09 -6.38
CA ASP A 81 0.11 -6.76 -6.70
C ASP A 81 1.29 -5.80 -6.50
N PHE A 82 1.14 -4.52 -6.83
CA PHE A 82 2.16 -3.50 -6.56
C PHE A 82 2.42 -3.33 -5.06
N ILE A 83 1.37 -3.20 -4.25
CA ILE A 83 1.48 -3.09 -2.80
C ILE A 83 2.10 -4.35 -2.20
N ASP A 84 1.65 -5.53 -2.63
CA ASP A 84 2.16 -6.81 -2.15
C ASP A 84 3.67 -6.93 -2.43
N ASN A 85 4.12 -6.53 -3.62
CA ASN A 85 5.55 -6.47 -3.95
C ASN A 85 6.33 -5.49 -3.06
N LEU A 86 5.78 -4.33 -2.70
CA LEU A 86 6.42 -3.41 -1.75
C LEU A 86 6.53 -4.04 -0.35
N LEU A 87 5.48 -4.71 0.10
CA LEU A 87 5.46 -5.36 1.41
C LEU A 87 6.43 -6.53 1.48
N GLN A 88 6.46 -7.41 0.48
CA GLN A 88 7.37 -8.56 0.44
C GLN A 88 8.84 -8.13 0.51
N LYS A 89 9.21 -7.03 -0.15
CA LYS A 89 10.57 -6.44 -0.08
C LYS A 89 10.98 -6.00 1.33
N THR A 90 10.04 -5.77 2.23
CA THR A 90 10.37 -5.45 3.63
C THR A 90 10.90 -6.65 4.40
N GLY A 91 10.62 -7.89 3.95
CA GLY A 91 10.98 -9.12 4.67
C GLY A 91 10.29 -9.29 6.04
N LYS A 92 9.41 -8.35 6.42
CA LYS A 92 8.75 -8.27 7.73
C LYS A 92 7.29 -8.73 7.71
N ILE A 93 6.84 -9.29 6.59
CA ILE A 93 5.51 -9.87 6.43
C ILE A 93 5.60 -11.39 6.21
N GLY A 94 4.89 -12.16 7.05
CA GLY A 94 4.71 -13.61 6.85
C GLY A 94 3.69 -13.96 5.76
N GLU A 95 3.61 -15.26 5.43
CA GLU A 95 3.01 -15.86 4.21
C GLU A 95 1.54 -15.57 3.84
N TYR A 96 0.79 -14.77 4.61
CA TYR A 96 -0.33 -13.93 4.16
C TYR A 96 -1.19 -13.45 5.34
N ASP A 97 -1.85 -12.31 5.16
CA ASP A 97 -3.12 -11.99 5.84
C ASP A 97 -4.12 -11.27 4.90
N GLN A 98 -3.94 -11.35 3.57
CA GLN A 98 -4.73 -10.56 2.61
C GLN A 98 -4.90 -11.27 1.26
N LYS A 99 -6.04 -11.93 1.04
CA LYS A 99 -6.44 -12.38 -0.31
C LYS A 99 -7.44 -11.36 -0.87
N ILE A 100 -7.32 -11.05 -2.17
CA ILE A 100 -8.40 -10.40 -2.94
C ILE A 100 -9.61 -11.33 -3.00
#